data_AF-A0A7U4E6R2-F1
#
_entry.id   AF-A0A7U4E6R2-F1
#
_cell.length_a   1.000
_cell.length_b   1.000
_cell.length_c   1.000
_cell.angle_alpha   90.00
_cell.angle_beta   90.00
_cell.angle_gamma   90.00
#
_symmetry.space_group_name_H-M   'P 1'
#
loop_
_entity.id
_entity.type
_entity.pdbx_description
1 polymer ?
#
loop_
_entity_poly.entity_id
_entity_poly.type
_entity_poly.pdbx_seq_one_letter_code
_entity_poly.pdbx_strand_id
1 'polypeptide(L)'
;MNQLELHLSWQKALDCLSDSQELLELGYFEVATNRAYYAVYHAIHTFLMTVDVYPKTHQGAHNKFNEHFVKTGLFPINTSKLILNCFEKRQFGDYELEEVTKETA
;
A
#
# COMPACT_ATOMS: atom_id res chain seq x y z
N MET A 1 -11.83 -5.30 18.16
CA MET A 1 -10.61 -5.63 17.40
C MET A 1 -10.29 -7.13 17.45
N ASN A 2 -10.34 -7.82 16.31
CA ASN A 2 -10.00 -9.24 16.18
C ASN A 2 -8.48 -9.39 16.00
N GLN A 3 -7.77 -9.95 16.98
CA GLN A 3 -6.30 -10.10 16.92
C GLN A 3 -5.83 -10.98 15.75
N LEU A 4 -6.64 -11.97 15.35
CA LEU A 4 -6.32 -12.84 14.23
C LEU A 4 -6.37 -12.06 12.91
N GLU A 5 -7.40 -11.25 12.68
CA GLU A 5 -7.51 -10.44 11.45
C GLU A 5 -6.37 -9.42 11.34
N LEU A 6 -5.99 -8.79 12.45
CA LEU A 6 -4.87 -7.85 12.48
C LEU A 6 -3.55 -8.53 12.12
N HIS A 7 -3.29 -9.72 12.69
CA HIS A 7 -2.12 -10.51 12.36
C HIS A 7 -2.11 -10.95 10.89
N LEU A 8 -3.22 -11.46 10.37
CA LEU A 8 -3.33 -11.91 8.98
C LEU A 8 -3.17 -10.75 7.99
N SER A 9 -3.78 -9.59 8.27
CA SER A 9 -3.64 -8.40 7.42
C SER A 9 -2.20 -7.88 7.42
N TRP A 10 -1.53 -7.89 8.57
CA TRP A 10 -0.13 -7.52 8.67
C TRP A 10 0.78 -8.50 7.92
N GLN A 11 0.57 -9.81 8.10
CA GLN A 11 1.32 -10.83 7.37
C GLN A 11 1.14 -10.67 5.85
N LYS A 12 -0.08 -10.39 5.40
CA LYS A 12 -0.35 -10.13 3.98
C LYS A 12 0.42 -8.93 3.44
N ALA A 13 0.59 -7.88 4.25
CA ALA A 13 1.42 -6.73 3.88
C ALA A 13 2.89 -7.13 3.70
N LEU A 14 3.42 -7.96 4.59
CA LEU A 14 4.80 -8.47 4.52
C LEU A 14 5.01 -9.40 3.32
N ASP A 15 4.06 -10.30 3.06
CA ASP A 15 4.13 -11.21 1.92
C ASP A 15 4.15 -10.42 0.59
N CYS A 16 3.27 -9.42 0.45
CA CYS A 16 3.28 -8.56 -0.74
C CYS A 16 4.57 -7.74 -0.89
N LEU A 17 5.20 -7.34 0.21
CA LEU A 17 6.49 -6.65 0.17
C LEU A 17 7.60 -7.60 -0.32
N SER A 18 7.64 -8.84 0.19
CA SER A 18 8.57 -9.87 -0.25
C SER A 18 8.40 -10.18 -1.74
N ASP A 19 7.15 -10.44 -2.17
CA ASP A 19 6.80 -10.68 -3.57
C ASP A 19 7.28 -9.52 -4.46
N SER A 20 7.03 -8.28 -4.03
CA SER A 20 7.44 -7.09 -4.76
C SER A 20 8.94 -7.01 -4.97
N GLN A 21 9.74 -7.36 -3.96
CA GLN A 21 11.19 -7.31 -4.02
C GLN A 21 11.74 -8.37 -4.98
N GLU A 22 11.24 -9.60 -4.90
CA GLU A 22 11.64 -10.69 -5.79
C GLU A 22 11.27 -10.40 -7.25
N LEU A 23 10.05 -9.90 -7.49
CA LEU A 23 9.58 -9.56 -8.83
C LEU A 23 10.37 -8.41 -9.45
N LEU A 24 10.81 -7.45 -8.63
CA LEU A 24 11.66 -6.35 -9.08
C LEU A 24 13.02 -6.87 -9.57
N GLU A 25 13.61 -7.82 -8.85
CA GLU A 25 14.89 -8.45 -9.24
C GLU A 25 14.76 -9.29 -10.51
N LEU A 26 13.62 -9.94 -10.71
CA LEU A 26 13.31 -10.75 -11.89
C LEU A 26 12.92 -9.90 -13.13
N GLY A 27 12.75 -8.59 -12.98
CA GLY A 27 12.39 -7.68 -14.07
C GLY A 27 10.89 -7.58 -14.36
N TYR A 28 10.03 -8.09 -13.48
CA TYR A 28 8.58 -8.00 -13.59
C TYR A 28 8.06 -6.69 -12.97
N PHE A 29 8.43 -5.55 -13.54
CA PHE A 29 8.26 -4.23 -12.96
C PHE A 29 6.81 -3.80 -12.67
N GLU A 30 5.88 -4.08 -13.59
CA GLU A 30 4.44 -3.81 -13.40
C GLU A 30 3.90 -4.62 -12.21
N VAL A 31 4.21 -5.91 -12.16
CA VAL A 31 3.76 -6.81 -11.09
C VAL A 31 4.42 -6.45 -9.77
N ALA A 32 5.70 -6.08 -9.77
CA ALA A 32 6.40 -5.58 -8.59
C ALA A 32 5.72 -4.32 -8.04
N THR A 33 5.43 -3.34 -8.90
CA THR A 33 4.73 -2.10 -8.52
C THR A 33 3.35 -2.38 -7.92
N ASN A 34 2.62 -3.34 -8.52
CA ASN A 34 1.34 -3.80 -7.99
C ASN A 34 1.47 -4.34 -6.57
N ARG A 35 2.42 -5.27 -6.36
CA ARG A 35 2.68 -5.89 -5.05
C ARG A 35 3.15 -4.87 -4.01
N ALA A 36 4.00 -3.91 -4.39
CA ALA A 36 4.43 -2.82 -3.51
C ALA A 36 3.24 -2.00 -3.00
N TYR A 37 2.31 -1.62 -3.90
CA TYR A 37 1.11 -0.90 -3.49
C TYR A 37 0.23 -1.73 -2.55
N TYR A 38 0.02 -3.02 -2.83
CA TYR A 38 -0.81 -3.86 -1.97
C TYR A 38 -0.18 -4.10 -0.59
N ALA A 39 1.15 -4.14 -0.49
CA ALA A 39 1.83 -4.14 0.80
C ALA A 39 1.45 -2.90 1.64
N VAL A 40 1.53 -1.70 1.02
CA VAL A 40 1.11 -0.44 1.65
C VAL A 40 -0.39 -0.46 2.01
N TYR A 41 -1.24 -0.95 1.12
CA TYR A 41 -2.68 -1.00 1.33
C TYR A 41 -3.07 -1.90 2.51
N HIS A 42 -2.46 -3.08 2.63
CA HIS A 42 -2.69 -3.99 3.76
C HIS A 42 -2.13 -3.42 5.08
N ALA A 43 -0.99 -2.73 5.03
CA ALA A 43 -0.48 -2.01 6.19
C ALA A 43 -1.48 -0.93 6.65
N ILE A 44 -1.97 -0.07 5.73
CA ILE A 44 -2.99 0.96 6.02
C ILE A 44 -4.23 0.35 6.68
N HIS A 45 -4.77 -0.74 6.13
CA HIS A 45 -5.91 -1.45 6.72
C HIS A 45 -5.62 -1.91 8.14
N THR A 46 -4.46 -2.54 8.35
CA THR A 46 -4.02 -2.99 9.67
C THR A 46 -4.03 -1.84 10.68
N PHE A 47 -3.47 -0.68 10.32
CA PHE A 47 -3.48 0.51 11.17
C PHE A 47 -4.91 1.01 11.44
N LEU A 48 -5.75 1.13 10.41
CA LEU A 48 -7.13 1.60 10.57
C LEU A 48 -7.98 0.68 11.46
N MET A 49 -7.73 -0.63 11.43
CA MET A 49 -8.37 -1.59 12.33
C MET A 49 -8.01 -1.35 13.80
N THR A 50 -6.82 -0.82 14.12
CA THR A 50 -6.44 -0.47 15.51
C THR A 50 -7.27 0.65 16.11
N VAL A 51 -7.95 1.43 15.26
CA VAL A 51 -8.84 2.53 15.64
C VAL A 51 -10.28 2.29 15.19
N ASP A 52 -10.65 1.03 14.94
CA ASP A 52 -11.98 0.57 14.53
C ASP A 52 -12.56 1.27 13.27
N VAL A 53 -11.70 1.57 12.29
CA VAL A 53 -12.08 2.17 11.00
C VAL A 53 -11.94 1.15 9.87
N TYR A 54 -13.01 0.98 9.08
CA TYR A 54 -13.11 -0.04 8.02
C TYR A 54 -13.52 0.59 6.68
N PRO A 55 -12.56 1.10 5.88
CA PRO A 55 -12.84 1.75 4.61
C PRO A 55 -13.26 0.73 3.54
N LYS A 56 -14.14 1.16 2.61
CA LYS A 56 -14.66 0.31 1.52
C LYS A 56 -13.98 0.53 0.17
N THR A 57 -13.12 1.53 0.07
CA THR A 57 -12.43 1.91 -1.18
C THR A 57 -10.96 2.26 -0.88
N HIS A 58 -10.09 2.14 -1.89
CA HIS A 58 -8.68 2.53 -1.78
C HIS A 58 -8.53 4.00 -1.35
N GLN A 59 -9.24 4.90 -2.02
CA GLN A 59 -9.21 6.33 -1.68
C GLN A 59 -9.74 6.59 -0.27
N GLY A 60 -10.79 5.88 0.16
CA GLY A 60 -11.32 5.96 1.52
C GLY A 60 -10.28 5.54 2.55
N ALA A 61 -9.53 4.47 2.28
CA ALA A 61 -8.46 4.00 3.14
C ALA A 61 -7.32 5.02 3.27
N HIS A 62 -6.86 5.60 2.16
CA HIS A 62 -5.81 6.62 2.17
C HIS A 62 -6.26 7.87 2.96
N ASN A 63 -7.49 8.34 2.72
CA ASN A 63 -8.04 9.52 3.40
C ASN A 63 -8.16 9.30 4.91
N LYS A 64 -8.68 8.13 5.31
CA LYS A 64 -8.79 7.78 6.73
C LYS A 64 -7.44 7.59 7.40
N PHE A 65 -6.48 6.99 6.71
CA PHE A 65 -5.13 6.88 7.25
C PHE A 65 -4.50 8.26 7.50
N ASN A 66 -4.65 9.18 6.53
CA ASN A 66 -4.18 10.55 6.69
C ASN A 66 -4.85 11.25 7.88
N GLU A 67 -6.17 11.12 8.03
CA GLU A 67 -6.95 11.70 9.14
C GLU A 67 -6.49 11.20 10.50
N HIS A 68 -6.34 9.88 10.67
CA HIS A 68 -6.09 9.27 11.98
C HIS A 68 -4.60 9.21 12.37
N PHE A 69 -3.69 9.16 11.40
CA PHE A 69 -2.27 8.87 11.66
C PHE A 69 -1.29 9.94 11.17
N VAL A 70 -1.55 10.59 10.04
CA VAL A 70 -0.61 11.60 9.50
C VAL A 70 -0.90 12.97 10.10
N LYS A 71 -2.16 13.43 10.08
CA LYS A 71 -2.56 14.73 10.65
C LYS A 71 -2.41 14.81 12.16
N THR A 72 -2.38 13.65 12.83
CA THR A 72 -2.14 13.53 14.28
C THR A 72 -0.66 13.54 14.64
N GLY A 73 0.25 13.50 13.64
CA GLY A 73 1.70 13.49 13.85
C GLY A 73 2.28 12.11 14.18
N LEU A 74 1.49 11.03 14.16
CA LEU A 74 1.99 9.67 14.37
C LEU A 74 2.83 9.18 13.18
N PHE A 75 2.59 9.72 11.99
CA PHE A 75 3.38 9.51 10.78
C PHE A 75 3.86 10.84 10.20
N PRO A 76 5.02 10.86 9.52
CA PRO A 76 5.49 12.04 8.80
C PRO A 76 4.46 12.57 7.79
N ILE A 77 4.39 13.88 7.63
CA ILE A 77 3.45 14.52 6.69
C ILE A 77 3.61 14.03 5.23
N ASN A 78 4.82 13.62 4.85
CA ASN A 78 5.13 13.10 3.53
C ASN A 78 4.57 11.70 3.28
N THR A 79 4.14 10.97 4.31
CA THR A 79 3.59 9.61 4.17
C THR A 79 2.36 9.59 3.27
N SER A 80 1.47 10.59 3.35
CA SER A 80 0.30 10.66 2.45
C SER A 80 0.70 10.79 0.98
N LYS A 81 1.78 11.53 0.68
CA LYS A 81 2.30 11.66 -0.68
C LYS A 81 2.88 10.34 -1.19
N LEU A 82 3.60 9.61 -0.34
CA LEU A 82 4.13 8.29 -0.69
C LEU A 82 3.01 7.29 -1.00
N ILE A 83 1.96 7.24 -0.18
CA ILE A 83 0.80 6.38 -0.40
C ILE A 83 0.13 6.70 -1.75
N LEU A 84 -0.08 7.98 -2.04
CA LEU A 84 -0.68 8.41 -3.31
C LEU A 84 0.20 8.02 -4.50
N ASN A 85 1.51 8.28 -4.43
CA ASN A 85 2.44 7.91 -5.49
C ASN A 85 2.46 6.40 -5.76
N CYS A 86 2.46 5.56 -4.72
CA CYS A 86 2.38 4.10 -4.90
C CYS A 86 1.08 3.68 -5.58
N PHE A 87 -0.04 4.31 -5.20
CA PHE A 87 -1.35 4.04 -5.82
C PHE A 87 -1.37 4.44 -7.30
N GLU A 88 -0.86 5.62 -7.64
CA GLU A 88 -0.79 6.12 -9.01
C GLU A 88 0.13 5.26 -9.88
N LYS A 89 1.32 4.89 -9.38
CA LYS A 89 2.24 3.98 -10.08
C LYS A 89 1.60 2.62 -10.35
N ARG A 90 0.88 2.07 -9.36
CA ARG A 90 0.14 0.82 -9.54
C ARG A 90 -0.99 0.96 -10.56
N GLN A 91 -1.76 2.05 -10.52
CA GLN A 91 -2.80 2.30 -11.51
C GLN A 91 -2.21 2.39 -12.93
N PHE A 92 -1.06 3.06 -13.08
CA PHE A 92 -0.33 3.12 -14.34
C PHE A 92 0.08 1.72 -14.82
N GLY A 93 0.80 0.96 -13.99
CA GLY A 93 1.27 -0.38 -14.37
C GLY A 93 0.16 -1.43 -14.58
N ASP A 94 -1.00 -1.28 -13.95
CA ASP A 94 -2.11 -2.23 -14.09
C ASP A 94 -2.99 -1.96 -15.32
N TYR A 95 -3.09 -0.71 -15.78
CA TYR A 95 -4.14 -0.29 -16.71
C TYR A 95 -3.67 0.51 -17.92
N GLU A 96 -2.48 1.13 -17.88
CA GLU A 96 -1.93 1.84 -19.02
C GLU A 96 -1.17 0.89 -19.94
N LEU A 97 -1.00 1.28 -21.22
CA LEU A 97 -0.30 0.47 -22.22
C LEU A 97 1.21 0.75 -22.28
N GLU A 98 1.66 1.74 -21.52
CA GLU A 98 3.07 2.14 -21.45
C GLU A 98 3.83 1.25 -20.46
N GLU A 99 5.06 0.90 -20.81
CA GLU A 99 5.90 0.00 -20.01
C GLU A 99 6.40 0.66 -18.72
N VAL A 100 6.29 -0.06 -17.59
CA VAL A 100 6.97 0.30 -16.35
C VAL A 100 8.43 -0.16 -16.42
N THR A 101 9.38 0.74 -16.16
CA THR A 101 10.82 0.44 -16.17
C THR A 101 11.33 0.20 -14.76
N LYS A 102 12.56 -0.30 -14.65
CA LYS A 102 13.23 -0.50 -13.36
C LYS A 102 13.33 0.76 -12.51
N GLU A 103 13.50 1.92 -13.14
CA GLU A 103 13.64 3.22 -12.47
C GLU A 103 12.29 3.77 -12.00
N THR A 104 11.19 3.35 -12.65
CA THR A 104 9.84 3.81 -12.35
C THR A 104 9.03 2.84 -11.49
N ALA A 105 9.47 1.59 -11.35
CA ALA A 105 9.00 0.63 -10.33
C ALA A 105 9.51 1.01 -8.93
#